data_AF-Q7X1G0-F1
#
_entry.id   AF-Q7X1G0-F1
#
_cell.length_a   1.000
_cell.length_b   1.000
_cell.length_c   1.000
_cell.angle_alpha   90.00
_cell.angle_beta   90.00
_cell.angle_gamma   90.00
#
_symmetry.space_group_name_H-M   'P 1'
#
loop_
_entity.id
_entity.type
_entity.pdbx_description
1 polymer ?
#
loop_
_entity_poly.entity_id
_entity_poly.type
_entity_poly.pdbx_seq_one_letter_code
_entity_poly.pdbx_strand_id
1 'polypeptide(L)'
;TGKEIPESIKLERGRLVDAVADSTSHIHGKKFALYGDPDQMLGLSEFLMELGAEPVHVLATNGGKDWEEKMNALFATSPFGAGCHAYPGRDLWHMRSLLFTEPVDFLIGNTYGKYLERDTGTPLLRIGFPIFDRHHHHRYPTVGYQGAMNVLVKILDKIFDEIDKNTNVPSKTDYSYDIIR
;
A
#
# COMPACT_ATOMS: atom_id res chain seq x y z
N THR A 1 12.09 -28.70 -6.90
CA THR A 1 11.65 -29.91 -6.16
C THR A 1 10.92 -30.93 -7.03
N GLY A 2 10.42 -30.57 -8.22
CA GLY A 2 9.67 -31.51 -9.08
C GLY A 2 8.30 -31.91 -8.53
N LYS A 3 7.84 -31.23 -7.47
CA LYS A 3 6.54 -31.48 -6.83
C LYS A 3 5.50 -30.52 -7.40
N GLU A 4 4.30 -31.04 -7.64
CA GLU A 4 3.15 -30.22 -8.02
C GLU A 4 2.73 -29.30 -6.87
N ILE A 5 2.09 -28.18 -7.24
CA ILE A 5 1.49 -27.26 -6.27
C ILE A 5 0.25 -27.93 -5.66
N PRO A 6 0.17 -28.08 -4.33
CA PRO A 6 -1.00 -28.68 -3.69
C PRO A 6 -2.28 -27.90 -3.96
N GLU A 7 -3.41 -28.61 -4.05
CA GLU A 7 -4.73 -27.99 -4.27
C GLU A 7 -5.10 -26.98 -3.18
N SER A 8 -4.63 -27.16 -1.95
CA SER A 8 -4.85 -26.20 -0.86
C SER A 8 -4.28 -24.81 -1.19
N ILE A 9 -3.10 -24.74 -1.82
CA ILE A 9 -2.45 -23.50 -2.22
C ILE A 9 -3.16 -22.86 -3.42
N LYS A 10 -3.64 -23.69 -4.36
CA LYS A 10 -4.45 -23.20 -5.49
C LYS A 10 -5.77 -22.59 -5.00
N LEU A 11 -6.40 -23.21 -4.00
CA LEU A 11 -7.61 -22.69 -3.38
C LEU A 11 -7.36 -21.37 -2.64
N GLU A 12 -6.26 -21.26 -1.89
CA GLU A 12 -5.85 -20.03 -1.22
C GLU A 12 -5.63 -18.89 -2.23
N ARG A 13 -4.96 -19.18 -3.36
CA ARG A 13 -4.83 -18.25 -4.48
C ARG A 13 -6.19 -17.83 -5.03
N GLY A 14 -7.09 -18.78 -5.26
CA GLY A 14 -8.43 -18.50 -5.79
C GLY A 14 -9.23 -17.55 -4.90
N ARG A 15 -9.17 -17.76 -3.58
CA ARG A 15 -9.81 -16.89 -2.58
C ARG A 15 -9.23 -15.48 -2.55
N LEU A 16 -7.92 -15.33 -2.74
CA LEU A 16 -7.31 -14.01 -2.87
C LEU A 16 -7.82 -13.30 -4.12
N VAL A 17 -7.84 -13.97 -5.28
CA VAL A 17 -8.32 -13.38 -6.53
C VAL A 17 -9.79 -12.97 -6.43
N ASP A 18 -10.62 -13.78 -5.77
CA ASP A 18 -12.02 -13.49 -5.45
C ASP A 18 -12.15 -12.19 -4.65
N ALA A 19 -11.43 -12.09 -3.52
CA ALA A 19 -11.46 -10.88 -2.68
C ALA A 19 -10.94 -9.62 -3.41
N VAL A 20 -9.95 -9.76 -4.30
CA VAL A 20 -9.47 -8.66 -5.15
C VAL A 20 -10.58 -8.21 -6.10
N ALA A 21 -11.28 -9.15 -6.74
CA ALA A 21 -12.37 -8.84 -7.66
C ALA A 21 -13.52 -8.11 -6.92
N ASP A 22 -13.86 -8.56 -5.72
CA ASP A 22 -14.90 -7.93 -4.89
C ASP A 22 -14.56 -6.48 -4.49
N SER A 23 -13.27 -6.19 -4.30
CA SER A 23 -12.83 -4.95 -3.63
C SER A 23 -12.17 -3.92 -4.56
N THR A 24 -11.93 -4.28 -5.83
CA THR A 24 -11.18 -3.45 -6.79
C THR A 24 -11.78 -2.05 -6.98
N SER A 25 -13.11 -1.91 -6.91
CA SER A 25 -13.82 -0.62 -7.06
C SER A 25 -13.33 0.47 -6.10
N HIS A 26 -12.90 0.09 -4.89
CA HIS A 26 -12.43 1.03 -3.87
C HIS A 26 -10.95 1.38 -4.00
N ILE A 27 -10.15 0.48 -4.57
CA ILE A 27 -8.69 0.58 -4.67
C ILE A 27 -8.24 1.18 -6.00
N HIS A 28 -8.96 0.92 -7.09
CA HIS A 28 -8.58 1.35 -8.43
C HIS A 28 -8.30 2.86 -8.50
N GLY A 29 -7.13 3.22 -9.03
CA GLY A 29 -6.67 4.61 -9.18
C GLY A 29 -6.26 5.31 -7.89
N LYS A 30 -6.30 4.64 -6.72
CA LYS A 30 -5.76 5.20 -5.48
C LYS A 30 -4.25 5.35 -5.59
N LYS A 31 -3.75 6.49 -5.12
CA LYS A 31 -2.34 6.83 -5.13
C LYS A 31 -1.70 6.53 -3.78
N PHE A 32 -0.53 5.91 -3.82
CA PHE A 32 0.22 5.53 -2.64
C PHE A 32 1.64 6.09 -2.68
N ALA A 33 2.10 6.56 -1.52
CA ALA A 33 3.51 6.69 -1.24
C ALA A 33 3.95 5.50 -0.37
N LEU A 34 5.13 4.95 -0.61
CA LEU A 34 5.69 3.84 0.15
C LEU A 34 7.13 4.14 0.54
N TYR A 35 7.53 3.69 1.73
CA TYR A 35 8.94 3.60 2.06
C TYR A 35 9.28 2.39 2.95
N GLY A 36 10.51 1.90 2.81
CA GLY A 36 11.03 0.78 3.58
C GLY A 36 12.26 0.16 2.93
N ASP A 37 12.50 -1.12 3.21
CA ASP A 37 13.62 -1.86 2.62
C ASP A 37 13.36 -2.21 1.14
N PRO A 38 14.41 -2.36 0.32
CA PRO A 38 14.29 -2.40 -1.14
C PRO A 38 13.38 -3.52 -1.66
N ASP A 39 13.55 -4.76 -1.18
CA ASP A 39 12.75 -5.90 -1.63
C ASP A 39 11.28 -5.79 -1.20
N GLN A 40 11.02 -5.23 -0.01
CA GLN A 40 9.66 -5.01 0.46
C GLN A 40 8.96 -3.95 -0.40
N MET A 41 9.66 -2.88 -0.79
CA MET A 41 9.11 -1.85 -1.67
C MET A 41 8.80 -2.41 -3.05
N LEU A 42 9.67 -3.25 -3.61
CA LEU A 42 9.43 -3.90 -4.90
C LEU A 42 8.14 -4.75 -4.84
N GLY A 43 8.03 -5.65 -3.85
CA GLY A 43 6.88 -6.55 -3.74
C GLY A 43 5.56 -5.83 -3.42
N LEU A 44 5.58 -4.79 -2.57
CA LEU A 44 4.37 -4.01 -2.28
C LEU A 44 3.94 -3.15 -3.47
N SER A 45 4.88 -2.56 -4.20
CA SER A 45 4.56 -1.80 -5.41
C SER A 45 3.98 -2.70 -6.50
N GLU A 46 4.53 -3.91 -6.68
CA GLU A 46 3.98 -4.91 -7.61
C GLU A 46 2.55 -5.26 -7.23
N PHE A 47 2.30 -5.61 -5.96
CA PHE A 47 0.96 -5.94 -5.49
C PHE A 47 -0.03 -4.80 -5.64
N LEU A 48 0.35 -3.55 -5.34
CA LEU A 48 -0.52 -2.39 -5.54
C LEU A 48 -0.91 -2.21 -7.01
N MET A 49 0.02 -2.41 -7.94
CA MET A 49 -0.29 -2.33 -9.37
C MET A 49 -1.20 -3.47 -9.84
N GLU A 50 -1.11 -4.67 -9.25
CA GLU A 50 -2.07 -5.76 -9.49
C GLU A 50 -3.49 -5.40 -9.04
N LEU A 51 -3.63 -4.61 -7.97
CA LEU A 51 -4.90 -4.09 -7.47
C LEU A 51 -5.42 -2.87 -8.26
N GLY A 52 -4.68 -2.40 -9.27
CA GLY A 52 -5.00 -1.20 -10.03
C GLY A 52 -4.74 0.12 -9.30
N ALA A 53 -3.90 0.10 -8.26
CA ALA A 53 -3.44 1.30 -7.56
C ALA A 53 -2.10 1.81 -8.11
N GLU A 54 -1.80 3.08 -7.84
CA GLU A 54 -0.61 3.78 -8.33
C GLU A 54 0.40 4.02 -7.19
N PRO A 55 1.52 3.27 -7.11
CA PRO A 55 2.59 3.51 -6.14
C PRO A 55 3.47 4.71 -6.55
N VAL A 56 2.90 5.91 -6.58
CA VAL A 56 3.49 7.14 -7.14
C VAL A 56 4.88 7.45 -6.56
N HIS A 57 5.04 7.38 -5.24
CA HIS A 57 6.31 7.70 -4.58
C HIS A 57 6.87 6.51 -3.83
N VAL A 58 7.90 5.85 -4.35
CA VAL A 58 8.50 4.66 -3.71
C VAL A 58 9.92 4.96 -3.26
N LEU A 59 10.17 4.95 -1.96
CA LEU A 59 11.44 5.37 -1.38
C LEU A 59 12.11 4.25 -0.59
N ALA A 60 13.41 4.05 -0.83
CA ALA A 60 14.23 3.17 0.00
C ALA A 60 15.52 3.90 0.37
N THR A 61 15.67 4.26 1.65
CA THR A 61 16.86 4.97 2.16
C THR A 61 18.14 4.15 1.95
N ASN A 62 18.02 2.82 2.04
CA ASN A 62 19.08 1.85 1.80
C ASN A 62 19.00 1.21 0.41
N GLY A 63 18.21 1.78 -0.51
CA GLY A 63 18.17 1.37 -1.91
C GLY A 63 19.38 1.90 -2.69
N GLY A 64 19.91 1.08 -3.60
CA GLY A 64 20.97 1.44 -4.53
C GLY A 64 20.47 1.57 -5.97
N LYS A 65 21.38 1.86 -6.90
CA LYS A 65 21.09 2.01 -8.33
C LYS A 65 20.45 0.75 -8.95
N ASP A 66 20.97 -0.43 -8.59
CA ASP A 66 20.43 -1.71 -9.08
C ASP A 66 18.96 -1.93 -8.66
N TRP A 67 18.56 -1.40 -7.49
CA TRP A 67 17.17 -1.46 -7.04
C TRP A 67 16.29 -0.47 -7.81
N GLU A 68 16.78 0.74 -8.05
CA GLU A 68 16.07 1.74 -8.86
C GLU A 68 15.80 1.23 -10.28
N GLU A 69 16.76 0.55 -10.90
CA GLU A 69 16.59 -0.10 -12.21
C GLU A 69 15.49 -1.17 -12.18
N LYS A 70 15.42 -2.00 -11.13
CA LYS A 70 14.36 -2.99 -10.95
C LYS A 70 12.99 -2.35 -10.74
N MET A 71 12.91 -1.28 -9.95
CA MET A 71 11.67 -0.54 -9.74
C MET A 71 11.16 0.07 -11.05
N ASN A 72 12.04 0.70 -11.83
CA ASN A 72 11.67 1.27 -13.12
C ASN A 72 11.21 0.19 -14.12
N ALA A 73 11.87 -0.97 -14.13
CA ALA A 73 11.43 -2.11 -14.92
C ALA A 73 10.04 -2.60 -14.48
N LEU A 74 9.81 -2.69 -13.18
CA LEU A 74 8.50 -3.04 -12.61
C LEU A 74 7.42 -2.01 -13.03
N PHE A 75 7.66 -0.72 -12.87
CA PHE A 75 6.69 0.33 -13.27
C PHE A 75 6.33 0.27 -14.75
N ALA A 76 7.29 -0.08 -15.61
CA ALA A 76 7.05 -0.23 -17.04
C ALA A 76 6.13 -1.44 -17.40
N THR A 77 5.87 -2.37 -16.47
CA THR A 77 5.01 -3.54 -16.74
C THR A 77 3.52 -3.23 -16.75
N SER A 78 3.10 -2.07 -16.21
CA SER A 78 1.69 -1.77 -15.96
C SER A 78 1.37 -0.30 -16.26
N PRO A 79 0.18 0.02 -16.79
CA PRO A 79 -0.25 1.41 -16.95
C PRO A 79 -0.32 2.16 -15.62
N PHE A 80 -0.56 1.45 -14.51
CA PHE A 80 -0.58 2.03 -13.17
C PHE A 80 0.82 2.44 -12.66
N GLY A 81 1.89 2.05 -13.37
CA GLY A 81 3.27 2.47 -13.11
C GLY A 81 3.69 3.74 -13.84
N ALA A 82 2.88 4.28 -14.78
CA ALA A 82 3.32 5.34 -15.70
C ALA A 82 3.75 6.65 -15.01
N GLY A 83 3.20 6.96 -13.84
CA GLY A 83 3.54 8.13 -13.03
C GLY A 83 4.34 7.82 -11.76
N CYS A 84 4.91 6.62 -11.65
CA CYS A 84 5.59 6.17 -10.45
C CYS A 84 7.10 6.45 -10.50
N HIS A 85 7.66 6.83 -9.36
CA HIS A 85 9.06 7.16 -9.20
C HIS A 85 9.69 6.43 -8.03
N ALA A 86 10.89 5.87 -8.25
CA ALA A 86 11.71 5.26 -7.22
C ALA A 86 12.77 6.26 -6.73
N TYR A 87 12.96 6.33 -5.40
CA TYR A 87 13.85 7.28 -4.74
C TYR A 87 14.89 6.54 -3.87
N PRO A 88 16.02 6.07 -4.45
CA PRO A 88 17.09 5.45 -3.70
C PRO A 88 17.88 6.48 -2.87
N GLY A 89 18.30 6.10 -1.67
CA GLY A 89 19.20 6.94 -0.85
C GLY A 89 18.57 8.25 -0.37
N ARG A 90 17.24 8.34 -0.35
CA ARG A 90 16.48 9.47 0.18
C ARG A 90 15.89 9.11 1.54
N ASP A 91 15.56 10.12 2.34
CA ASP A 91 15.01 9.93 3.69
C ASP A 91 13.54 10.41 3.78
N LEU A 92 12.97 10.31 4.97
CA LEU A 92 11.58 10.70 5.21
C LEU A 92 11.35 12.22 5.15
N TRP A 93 12.41 13.03 5.25
CA TRP A 93 12.28 14.48 5.04
C TRP A 93 12.05 14.79 3.56
N HIS A 94 12.70 14.04 2.66
CA HIS A 94 12.40 14.11 1.24
C HIS A 94 10.98 13.61 0.93
N MET A 95 10.57 12.48 1.54
CA MET A 95 9.18 11.98 1.43
C MET A 95 8.17 13.05 1.86
N ARG A 96 8.45 13.76 2.96
CA ARG A 96 7.61 14.85 3.45
C ARG A 96 7.37 15.92 2.38
N SER A 97 8.41 16.33 1.66
CA SER A 97 8.28 17.29 0.56
C SER A 97 7.42 16.77 -0.57
N LEU A 98 7.65 15.52 -1.00
CA LEU A 98 6.85 14.87 -2.06
C LEU A 98 5.36 14.85 -1.70
N LEU A 99 5.03 14.47 -0.46
CA LEU A 99 3.65 14.43 0.03
C LEU A 99 2.95 15.80 0.07
N PHE A 100 3.71 16.90 0.14
CA PHE A 100 3.13 18.25 0.01
C PHE A 100 2.96 18.70 -1.44
N THR A 101 3.93 18.40 -2.31
CA THR A 101 3.93 18.90 -3.70
C THR A 101 3.09 18.04 -4.63
N GLU A 102 3.07 16.73 -4.38
CA GLU A 102 2.41 15.71 -5.18
C GLU A 102 1.66 14.76 -4.23
N PRO A 103 0.53 15.22 -3.66
CA PRO A 103 -0.20 14.48 -2.65
C PRO A 103 -0.74 13.14 -3.18
N VAL A 104 -0.78 12.17 -2.29
CA VAL A 104 -1.29 10.82 -2.51
C VAL A 104 -2.39 10.51 -1.49
N ASP A 105 -3.18 9.47 -1.75
CA ASP A 105 -4.29 9.10 -0.87
C ASP A 105 -3.80 8.44 0.43
N PHE A 106 -2.75 7.62 0.36
CA PHE A 106 -2.24 6.88 1.52
C PHE A 106 -0.72 6.77 1.52
N LEU A 107 -0.15 6.67 2.72
CA LEU A 107 1.26 6.38 2.96
C LEU A 107 1.42 4.98 3.54
N ILE A 108 2.25 4.12 2.94
CA ILE A 108 2.64 2.83 3.49
C ILE A 108 4.06 2.94 4.04
N GLY A 109 4.25 2.50 5.29
CA GLY A 109 5.58 2.41 5.87
C GLY A 109 5.55 2.00 7.33
N ASN A 110 6.49 2.54 8.11
CA ASN A 110 6.69 2.18 9.50
C ASN A 110 6.21 3.28 10.48
N THR A 111 6.43 3.12 11.78
CA THR A 111 5.93 4.07 12.82
C THR A 111 6.45 5.50 12.62
N TYR A 112 7.62 5.72 12.03
CA TYR A 112 8.14 7.08 11.79
C TYR A 112 7.23 7.89 10.85
N GLY A 113 6.51 7.22 9.96
CA GLY A 113 5.57 7.83 9.02
C GLY A 113 4.44 8.59 9.71
N LYS A 114 4.19 8.37 11.02
CA LYS A 114 3.14 9.09 11.75
C LYS A 114 3.41 10.60 11.80
N TYR A 115 4.69 11.00 11.72
CA TYR A 115 5.06 12.40 11.63
C TYR A 115 4.71 12.98 10.27
N LEU A 116 4.82 12.19 9.20
CA LEU A 116 4.38 12.59 7.87
C LEU A 116 2.86 12.72 7.82
N GLU A 117 2.13 11.73 8.37
CA GLU A 117 0.66 11.80 8.50
C GLU A 117 0.21 13.06 9.25
N ARG A 118 0.87 13.40 10.36
CA ARG A 118 0.58 14.64 11.10
C ARG A 118 0.86 15.89 10.27
N ASP A 119 1.97 15.91 9.56
CA ASP A 119 2.45 17.11 8.87
C ASP A 119 1.69 17.38 7.56
N THR A 120 1.39 16.32 6.79
CA THR A 120 0.83 16.41 5.43
C THR A 120 -0.64 16.03 5.36
N GLY A 121 -1.18 15.44 6.43
CA GLY A 121 -2.55 14.89 6.44
C GLY A 121 -2.69 13.55 5.68
N THR A 122 -1.60 12.99 5.15
CA THR A 122 -1.63 11.72 4.39
C THR A 122 -1.76 10.51 5.35
N PRO A 123 -2.87 9.77 5.36
CA PRO A 123 -3.11 8.69 6.31
C PRO A 123 -2.10 7.54 6.19
N LEU A 124 -1.60 7.05 7.33
CA LEU A 124 -0.54 6.03 7.38
C LEU A 124 -1.07 4.60 7.58
N LEU A 125 -0.71 3.73 6.63
CA LEU A 125 -0.76 2.28 6.69
C LEU A 125 0.56 1.72 7.22
N ARG A 126 0.53 1.08 8.39
CA ARG A 126 1.75 0.54 9.03
C ARG A 126 2.07 -0.87 8.51
N ILE A 127 2.86 -0.97 7.46
CA ILE A 127 3.39 -2.22 6.89
C ILE A 127 4.90 -2.03 6.69
N GLY A 128 5.70 -2.85 7.38
CA GLY A 128 7.15 -2.70 7.40
C GLY A 128 7.70 -2.71 8.82
N PHE A 129 8.92 -2.22 8.98
CA PHE A 129 9.63 -2.18 10.25
C PHE A 129 10.28 -0.80 10.49
N PRO A 130 10.30 -0.29 11.74
CA PRO A 130 9.65 -0.82 12.93
C PRO A 130 8.18 -0.35 13.09
N ILE A 131 7.35 -1.20 13.70
CA ILE A 131 6.01 -0.82 14.17
C ILE A 131 6.03 -0.80 15.70
N PHE A 132 6.28 0.37 16.29
CA PHE A 132 6.36 0.55 17.75
C PHE A 132 5.03 0.95 18.37
N ASP A 133 4.18 1.63 17.61
CA ASP A 133 2.94 2.23 18.13
C ASP A 133 1.68 1.40 17.86
N ARG A 134 1.84 0.14 17.44
CA ARG A 134 0.77 -0.87 17.35
C ARG A 134 1.31 -2.21 17.82
N HIS A 135 0.46 -3.01 18.45
CA HIS A 135 0.86 -4.28 19.03
C HIS A 135 0.56 -5.44 18.07
N HIS A 136 1.42 -6.45 18.08
CA HIS A 136 1.19 -7.78 17.49
C HIS A 136 1.03 -7.87 15.95
N HIS A 137 1.15 -6.76 15.21
CA HIS A 137 1.11 -6.79 13.73
C HIS A 137 2.15 -7.74 13.12
N HIS A 138 3.32 -7.88 13.75
CA HIS A 138 4.40 -8.78 13.31
C HIS A 138 4.03 -10.28 13.35
N ARG A 139 2.90 -10.65 13.97
CA ARG A 139 2.45 -12.05 14.07
C ARG A 139 1.70 -12.52 12.83
N TYR A 140 1.30 -11.58 11.96
CA TYR A 140 0.52 -11.87 10.76
C TYR A 140 1.42 -11.76 9.53
N PRO A 141 1.36 -12.73 8.60
CA PRO A 141 2.22 -12.74 7.44
C PRO A 141 1.86 -11.60 6.47
N THR A 142 2.87 -11.16 5.73
CA THR A 142 2.75 -10.25 4.56
C THR A 142 3.23 -10.92 3.27
N VAL A 143 3.65 -12.19 3.33
CA VAL A 143 4.16 -12.99 2.20
C VAL A 143 3.22 -14.16 1.93
N GLY A 144 3.15 -14.60 0.67
CA GLY A 144 2.25 -15.66 0.21
C GLY A 144 0.80 -15.17 0.06
N TYR A 145 -0.11 -16.05 -0.37
CA TYR A 145 -1.50 -15.65 -0.64
C TYR A 145 -2.23 -15.17 0.62
N GLN A 146 -2.02 -15.83 1.77
CA GLN A 146 -2.52 -15.37 3.07
C GLN A 146 -1.95 -14.01 3.47
N GLY A 147 -0.68 -13.76 3.14
CA GLY A 147 -0.05 -12.47 3.41
C GLY A 147 -0.63 -11.34 2.55
N ALA A 148 -0.82 -11.61 1.26
CA ALA A 148 -1.48 -10.70 0.34
C ALA A 148 -2.93 -10.42 0.77
N MET A 149 -3.67 -11.43 1.24
CA MET A 149 -5.01 -11.26 1.81
C MET A 149 -4.98 -10.32 3.03
N ASN A 150 -4.05 -10.51 3.96
CA ASN A 150 -3.92 -9.63 5.13
C ASN A 150 -3.58 -8.18 4.74
N VAL A 151 -2.73 -8.00 3.72
CA VAL A 151 -2.38 -6.66 3.20
C VAL A 151 -3.57 -6.01 2.51
N LEU A 152 -4.31 -6.75 1.68
CA LEU A 152 -5.52 -6.30 1.01
C LEU A 152 -6.55 -5.79 2.01
N VAL A 153 -6.92 -6.61 2.99
CA VAL A 153 -7.89 -6.23 4.03
C VAL A 153 -7.42 -4.97 4.77
N LYS A 154 -6.14 -4.90 5.13
CA LYS A 154 -5.59 -3.75 5.84
C LYS A 154 -5.64 -2.45 5.02
N ILE A 155 -5.45 -2.53 3.70
CA ILE A 155 -5.61 -1.39 2.80
C ILE A 155 -7.08 -0.97 2.76
N LEU A 156 -7.99 -1.92 2.58
CA LEU A 156 -9.43 -1.67 2.50
C LEU A 156 -10.00 -1.07 3.78
N ASP A 157 -9.69 -1.65 4.95
CA ASP A 157 -10.12 -1.13 6.24
C ASP A 157 -9.73 0.35 6.38
N LYS A 158 -8.49 0.70 5.99
CA LYS A 158 -8.02 2.09 6.06
C LYS A 158 -8.72 3.00 5.05
N ILE A 159 -9.06 2.49 3.86
CA ILE A 159 -9.86 3.23 2.87
C ILE A 159 -11.25 3.53 3.44
N PHE A 160 -11.93 2.52 3.98
CA PHE A 160 -13.26 2.67 4.55
C PHE A 160 -13.28 3.58 5.78
N ASP A 161 -12.30 3.45 6.68
CA ASP A 161 -12.12 4.33 7.83
C ASP A 161 -12.04 5.82 7.41
N GLU A 162 -11.27 6.13 6.36
CA GLU A 162 -11.16 7.51 5.87
C GLU A 162 -12.42 7.98 5.13
N ILE A 163 -13.12 7.10 4.41
CA ILE A 163 -14.41 7.44 3.79
C ILE A 163 -15.44 7.81 4.87
N ASP A 164 -15.58 6.98 5.90
CA ASP A 164 -16.53 7.19 6.98
C ASP A 164 -16.17 8.42 7.81
N LYS A 165 -14.89 8.61 8.13
CA LYS A 165 -14.40 9.83 8.81
C LYS A 165 -14.74 11.10 8.03
N ASN A 166 -14.67 11.07 6.69
CA ASN A 166 -14.98 12.21 5.84
C ASN A 166 -16.49 12.40 5.58
N THR A 167 -17.32 11.44 5.96
CA THR A 167 -18.77 11.48 5.75
C THR A 167 -19.58 11.54 7.05
N ASN A 168 -18.98 11.43 8.24
CA ASN A 168 -19.69 11.37 9.53
C ASN A 168 -20.04 12.74 10.18
N VAL A 169 -20.43 13.76 9.41
CA VAL A 169 -20.91 15.04 9.96
C VAL A 169 -22.42 15.18 9.72
N PRO A 170 -23.25 15.15 10.79
CA PRO A 170 -24.70 15.21 10.68
C PRO A 170 -25.19 16.44 9.90
N SER A 171 -26.12 16.21 8.97
CA SER A 171 -26.71 17.24 8.11
C SER A 171 -25.71 18.02 7.26
N LYS A 172 -24.51 17.47 7.01
CA LYS A 172 -23.48 18.11 6.19
C LYS A 172 -22.81 17.17 5.21
N THR A 173 -22.37 16.01 5.66
CA THR A 173 -21.64 15.03 4.83
C THR A 173 -22.22 13.61 4.97
N ASP A 174 -23.14 13.42 5.91
CA ASP A 174 -23.75 12.14 6.27
C ASP A 174 -24.70 11.58 5.21
N TYR A 175 -25.00 12.35 4.16
CA TYR A 175 -25.70 11.84 2.98
C TYR A 175 -24.91 10.75 2.21
N SER A 176 -23.61 10.58 2.50
CA SER A 176 -22.75 9.51 1.95
C SER A 176 -22.19 8.58 3.05
N TYR A 177 -22.77 8.62 4.25
CA TYR A 177 -22.43 7.71 5.35
C TYR A 177 -23.25 6.41 5.24
N ASP A 178 -22.97 5.67 4.18
CA ASP A 178 -23.74 4.49 3.78
C ASP A 178 -23.47 3.29 4.71
N ILE A 179 -24.53 2.50 4.96
CA ILE A 179 -24.44 1.29 5.79
C ILE A 179 -23.83 0.08 5.04
N ILE A 180 -23.90 0.07 3.71
CA ILE A 180 -23.33 -0.97 2.84
C ILE A 180 -22.42 -0.28 1.84
N ARG A 181 -21.21 -0.80 1.67
CA ARG A 181 -20.23 -0.36 0.67
C ARG A 181 -19.79 -1.55 -0.15
#